data_AF-A0A925C0V9-F1
#
_entry.id   AF-A0A925C0V9-F1
#
_cell.length_a   1.000
_cell.length_b   1.000
_cell.length_c   1.000
_cell.angle_alpha   90.00
_cell.angle_beta   90.00
_cell.angle_gamma   90.00
#
_symmetry.space_group_name_H-M   'P 1'
#
loop_
_entity.id
_entity.type
_entity.pdbx_description
1 polymer ?
#
loop_
_entity_poly.entity_id
_entity_poly.type
_entity_poly.pdbx_seq_one_letter_code
_entity_poly.pdbx_strand_id
1 'polypeptide(L)'
;MKNLKKPSFIIGLISLVVCSIALLLMANDYPNGMWVMYAGLAMGIIYWIWTIIEVSTAGNDELKKYQKSFWLILVICIPVFGSLLYHFAHQRRRKIAT
;
A
#
# COMPACT_ATOMS: atom_id res chain seq x y z
N MET A 1 6.42 -5.89 -21.61
CA MET A 1 6.25 -5.03 -20.41
C MET A 1 4.77 -4.68 -20.25
N LYS A 2 3.97 -5.45 -19.48
CA LYS A 2 2.51 -5.25 -19.33
C LYS A 2 1.97 -5.33 -17.88
N ASN A 3 2.83 -5.35 -16.86
CA ASN A 3 2.47 -5.78 -15.50
C ASN A 3 2.52 -4.69 -14.40
N LEU A 4 2.22 -3.43 -14.72
CA LEU A 4 2.01 -2.35 -13.75
C LEU A 4 0.53 -1.89 -13.75
N LYS A 5 -0.42 -2.81 -13.55
CA LYS A 5 -1.87 -2.53 -13.72
C LYS A 5 -2.67 -2.34 -12.41
N LYS A 6 -2.04 -2.25 -11.23
CA LYS A 6 -2.73 -1.78 -10.01
C LYS A 6 -2.12 -0.43 -9.57
N PRO A 7 -2.75 0.71 -9.89
CA PRO A 7 -2.24 2.03 -9.53
C PRO A 7 -2.09 2.19 -8.01
N SER A 8 -2.91 1.50 -7.21
CA SER A 8 -2.84 1.49 -5.75
C SER A 8 -1.46 1.07 -5.22
N PHE A 9 -0.86 0.00 -5.74
CA PHE A 9 0.47 -0.45 -5.32
C PHE A 9 1.58 0.58 -5.60
N ILE A 10 1.52 1.25 -6.76
CA ILE A 10 2.48 2.29 -7.15
C ILE A 10 2.36 3.49 -6.22
N ILE A 11 1.14 3.88 -5.87
CA ILE A 11 0.89 4.97 -4.91
C ILE A 11 1.50 4.63 -3.55
N GLY A 12 1.36 3.38 -3.07
CA GLY A 12 1.99 2.93 -1.83
C GLY A 12 3.51 3.02 -1.86
N LEU A 13 4.14 2.60 -2.96
CA LEU A 13 5.59 2.73 -3.15
C LEU A 13 6.04 4.19 -3.21
N ILE A 14 5.33 5.04 -3.93
CA ILE A 14 5.64 6.47 -4.03
C ILE A 14 5.53 7.11 -2.64
N SER A 15 4.47 6.83 -1.87
CA SER A 15 4.33 7.34 -0.51
C SER A 15 5.53 6.95 0.37
N LEU A 16 5.99 5.69 0.29
CA LEU A 16 7.15 5.24 1.05
C LEU A 16 8.44 5.97 0.64
N VAL A 17 8.65 6.19 -0.66
CA VAL A 17 9.78 6.98 -1.17
C VAL A 17 9.71 8.44 -0.71
N VAL A 18 8.53 9.06 -0.80
CA VAL A 18 8.31 10.46 -0.36
C VAL A 18 8.58 10.61 1.13
N CYS A 19 8.07 9.69 1.97
CA CYS A 19 8.37 9.68 3.40
C CYS A 19 9.87 9.50 3.67
N SER A 20 10.55 8.64 2.91
CA SER A 20 12.00 8.45 3.05
C SER A 20 12.79 9.70 2.68
N ILE A 21 12.42 10.39 1.60
CA ILE A 21 13.02 11.67 1.20
C ILE A 21 12.75 12.74 2.27
N ALA A 22 11.52 12.79 2.81
CA ALA A 22 11.18 13.72 3.88
C ALA A 22 12.05 13.53 5.12
N LEU A 23 12.28 12.27 5.54
CA LEU A 23 13.18 11.95 6.66
C LEU A 23 14.60 12.43 6.40
N LEU A 24 15.12 12.24 5.18
CA LEU A 24 16.46 12.72 4.81
C LEU A 24 16.53 14.25 4.83
N LEU A 25 15.50 14.94 4.35
CA LEU A 25 15.44 16.41 4.40
C LEU A 25 15.40 16.92 5.84
N MET A 26 14.60 16.28 6.70
CA MET A 26 14.53 16.62 8.12
C MET A 26 15.85 16.33 8.85
N ALA A 27 16.55 15.24 8.50
CA ALA A 27 17.85 14.90 9.09
C ALA A 27 18.97 15.88 8.70
N ASN A 28 18.80 16.66 7.63
CA ASN A 28 19.72 17.70 7.19
C ASN A 28 19.20 19.12 7.50
N ASP A 29 18.26 19.25 8.45
CA ASP A 29 17.68 20.53 8.92
C ASP A 29 17.04 21.39 7.81
N TYR A 30 16.58 20.78 6.72
CA TYR A 30 15.82 21.52 5.71
C TYR A 30 14.41 21.85 6.22
N PRO A 31 13.98 23.13 6.22
CA PRO A 31 12.71 23.55 6.81
C PRO A 31 11.48 22.96 6.09
N ASN A 32 11.65 22.54 4.83
CA ASN A 32 10.58 21.95 4.03
C ASN A 32 10.36 20.46 4.32
N GLY A 33 11.26 19.80 5.05
CA GLY A 33 11.19 18.35 5.31
C GLY A 33 9.87 17.94 5.99
N MET A 34 9.37 18.76 6.90
CA MET A 34 8.10 18.51 7.61
C MET A 34 6.88 18.54 6.68
N TRP A 35 6.83 19.48 5.73
CA TRP A 35 5.74 19.56 4.76
C TRP A 35 5.73 18.36 3.81
N VAL A 36 6.91 17.93 3.36
CA VAL A 36 7.05 16.73 2.52
C VAL A 36 6.65 15.48 3.30
N MET A 37 6.95 15.42 4.60
CA MET A 37 6.52 14.33 5.47
C MET A 37 4.99 14.26 5.56
N TYR A 38 4.32 15.38 5.79
CA TYR A 38 2.86 15.40 5.84
C TYR A 38 2.21 14.98 4.51
N ALA A 39 2.76 15.40 3.37
CA ALA A 39 2.30 14.95 2.07
C ALA A 39 2.49 13.43 1.89
N GLY A 40 3.66 12.90 2.26
CA GLY A 40 3.95 11.46 2.19
C GLY A 40 3.02 10.62 3.08
N LEU A 41 2.76 11.08 4.30
CA LEU A 41 1.84 10.44 5.24
C LEU A 41 0.40 10.47 4.74
N ALA A 42 -0.07 11.60 4.21
CA ALA A 42 -1.41 11.71 3.64
C ALA A 42 -1.61 10.71 2.49
N MET A 43 -0.64 10.62 1.58
CA MET A 43 -0.66 9.61 0.51
C MET A 43 -0.64 8.18 1.07
N GLY A 44 0.14 7.93 2.13
CA GLY A 44 0.24 6.62 2.78
C GLY A 44 -1.08 6.19 3.43
N ILE A 45 -1.79 7.12 4.07
CA ILE A 45 -3.11 6.89 4.66
C ILE A 45 -4.13 6.57 3.56
N ILE A 46 -4.14 7.34 2.47
CA ILE A 46 -5.04 7.09 1.34
C ILE A 46 -4.80 5.68 0.78
N TYR A 47 -3.53 5.32 0.55
CA TYR A 47 -3.15 3.98 0.10
C TYR A 47 -3.58 2.88 1.07
N TRP A 48 -3.39 3.10 2.37
CA TRP A 48 -3.76 2.15 3.41
C TRP A 48 -5.28 1.88 3.43
N ILE A 49 -6.09 2.95 3.45
CA ILE A 49 -7.56 2.85 3.41
C ILE A 49 -8.01 2.15 2.14
N TRP A 50 -7.43 2.51 0.99
CA TRP A 50 -7.72 1.84 -0.28
C TRP A 50 -7.44 0.34 -0.19
N THR A 51 -6.31 -0.06 0.41
CA THR A 51 -5.96 -1.47 0.56
C THR A 51 -6.94 -2.22 1.46
N ILE A 52 -7.42 -1.61 2.55
CA ILE A 52 -8.49 -2.18 3.39
C ILE A 52 -9.77 -2.41 2.57
N ILE A 53 -10.14 -1.46 1.70
CA ILE A 53 -11.29 -1.59 0.82
C ILE A 53 -11.06 -2.73 -0.19
N GLU A 54 -9.88 -2.83 -0.81
CA GLU A 54 -9.56 -3.93 -1.73
C GLU A 54 -9.68 -5.29 -1.05
N VAL A 55 -9.15 -5.45 0.17
CA VAL A 55 -9.24 -6.73 0.89
C VAL A 55 -10.69 -7.02 1.32
N SER A 56 -11.42 -6.00 1.78
CA SER A 56 -12.81 -6.16 2.27
C SER A 56 -13.84 -6.35 1.15
N THR A 57 -13.55 -5.92 -0.07
CA THR A 57 -14.42 -6.10 -1.24
C THR A 57 -14.00 -7.27 -2.13
N ALA A 58 -12.85 -7.88 -1.87
CA ALA A 58 -12.43 -9.11 -2.56
C ALA A 58 -13.53 -10.19 -2.48
N GLY A 59 -13.92 -10.68 -3.66
CA GLY A 59 -14.92 -11.72 -3.84
C GLY A 59 -14.41 -13.09 -3.39
N ASN A 60 -15.34 -14.04 -3.23
CA ASN A 60 -15.01 -15.39 -2.75
C ASN A 60 -14.09 -16.17 -3.71
N ASP A 61 -14.07 -15.81 -5.00
CA ASP A 61 -13.19 -16.41 -6.01
C ASP A 61 -11.73 -15.96 -5.88
N GLU A 62 -11.49 -14.79 -5.26
CA GLU A 62 -10.15 -14.24 -5.06
C GLU A 62 -9.57 -14.61 -3.67
N LEU A 63 -10.41 -14.55 -2.63
CA LEU A 63 -10.03 -14.88 -1.26
C LEU A 63 -11.14 -15.68 -0.55
N LYS A 64 -10.75 -16.82 0.04
CA LYS A 64 -11.62 -17.53 1.00
C LYS A 64 -11.85 -16.64 2.24
N LYS A 65 -12.99 -16.79 2.91
CA LYS A 65 -13.37 -16.04 4.12
C LYS A 65 -12.24 -15.96 5.18
N TYR A 66 -11.59 -17.09 5.47
CA TYR A 66 -10.47 -17.13 6.42
C TYR A 66 -9.25 -16.30 5.95
N GLN A 67 -8.90 -16.39 4.66
CA GLN A 67 -7.78 -15.63 4.10
C GLN A 67 -8.09 -14.13 4.14
N LYS A 68 -9.32 -13.73 3.83
CA LYS A 68 -9.78 -12.34 3.90
C LYS A 68 -9.65 -11.77 5.31
N SER A 69 -10.08 -12.51 6.33
CA SER A 69 -9.90 -12.11 7.74
C SER A 69 -8.43 -11.97 8.12
N PHE A 70 -7.58 -12.93 7.72
CA PHE A 70 -6.14 -12.86 7.96
C PHE A 70 -5.51 -11.59 7.35
N TRP A 71 -5.81 -11.30 6.09
CA TRP A 71 -5.25 -10.13 5.40
C TRP A 71 -5.79 -8.81 5.95
N LEU A 72 -7.06 -8.74 6.33
CA LEU A 72 -7.60 -7.54 6.97
C LEU A 72 -6.91 -7.26 8.31
N ILE A 73 -6.72 -8.27 9.16
CA ILE A 73 -6.00 -8.11 10.43
C ILE A 73 -4.57 -7.61 10.16
N LEU A 74 -3.87 -8.24 9.22
CA LEU A 74 -2.50 -7.85 8.87
C LEU A 74 -2.41 -6.40 8.38
N VAL A 75 -3.28 -6.00 7.43
CA VAL A 75 -3.31 -4.66 6.84
C VAL A 75 -3.68 -3.60 7.88
N ILE A 76 -4.59 -3.90 8.80
CA ILE A 76 -5.00 -2.96 9.85
C ILE A 76 -3.91 -2.80 10.91
N CYS A 77 -3.31 -3.91 11.38
CA CYS A 77 -2.28 -3.87 12.42
C CYS A 77 -0.95 -3.30 11.92
N ILE A 78 -0.63 -3.49 10.64
CA ILE A 78 0.62 -3.02 10.04
C ILE A 78 0.30 -2.26 8.74
N PRO A 79 -0.01 -0.95 8.80
CA PRO A 79 -0.62 -0.23 7.69
C PRO A 79 0.11 -0.34 6.35
N VAL A 80 1.26 0.32 6.22
CA VAL A 80 1.98 0.41 4.95
C VAL A 80 2.60 -0.93 4.58
N PHE A 81 3.26 -1.61 5.52
CA PHE A 81 3.94 -2.88 5.23
C PHE A 81 2.95 -4.04 4.99
N GLY A 82 1.88 -4.15 5.79
CA GLY A 82 0.83 -5.15 5.58
C GLY A 82 0.11 -4.95 4.26
N SER A 83 -0.15 -3.69 3.88
CA SER A 83 -0.72 -3.35 2.57
C SER A 83 0.19 -3.72 1.41
N LEU A 84 1.49 -3.43 1.52
CA LEU A 84 2.49 -3.81 0.52
C LEU A 84 2.63 -5.34 0.41
N LEU A 85 2.64 -6.05 1.54
CA LEU A 85 2.72 -7.51 1.55
C LEU A 85 1.49 -8.15 0.90
N TYR A 86 0.29 -7.62 1.20
CA TYR A 86 -0.95 -8.05 0.56
C TYR A 86 -0.87 -7.93 -0.97
N HIS A 87 -0.50 -6.74 -1.45
CA HIS A 87 -0.35 -6.50 -2.88
C HIS A 87 0.73 -7.38 -3.50
N PHE A 88 1.89 -7.54 -2.86
CA PHE A 88 2.97 -8.39 -3.37
C PHE A 88 2.54 -9.86 -3.50
N ALA A 89 1.85 -10.39 -2.48
CA ALA A 89 1.34 -11.76 -2.48
C ALA A 89 0.24 -12.00 -3.54
N HIS A 90 -0.57 -10.98 -3.85
CA HIS A 90 -1.71 -11.10 -4.78
C HIS A 90 -1.43 -10.56 -6.19
N GLN A 91 -0.32 -9.83 -6.41
CA GLN A 91 0.13 -9.38 -7.73
C GLN A 91 0.42 -10.56 -8.67
N ARG A 92 0.84 -11.71 -8.09
CA ARG A 92 1.19 -12.94 -8.83
C ARG A 92 -0.03 -13.83 -9.15
N ARG A 93 -1.18 -13.62 -8.51
CA ARG A 93 -2.38 -14.47 -8.65
C ARG A 93 -3.28 -14.16 -9.85
N ARG A 94 -2.83 -13.34 -10.81
CA ARG A 94 -3.42 -13.35 -12.16
C ARG A 94 -2.99 -14.63 -12.90
N LYS A 95 -3.57 -15.77 -12.52
CA LYS A 95 -3.84 -16.81 -13.51
C LYS A 95 -4.82 -16.19 -14.51
N ILE A 96 -4.25 -15.80 -15.63
CA ILE A 96 -4.82 -15.69 -16.97
C ILE A 96 -6.27 -16.20 -17.01
N ALA A 97 -7.23 -15.28 -17.05
CA ALA A 97 -8.48 -15.53 -17.76
C ALA A 97 -8.31 -14.82 -19.11
N THR A 98 -8.03 -15.63 -20.13
CA THR A 98 -8.52 -15.41 -21.50
C THR A 98 -10.00 -15.09 -21.48
#